data_AF-A0A1J5HLV0-F1
#
_entry.id   AF-A0A1J5HLV0-F1
#
_cell.length_a   1.000
_cell.length_b   1.000
_cell.length_c   1.000
_cell.angle_alpha   90.00
_cell.angle_beta   90.00
_cell.angle_gamma   90.00
#
_symmetry.space_group_name_H-M   'P 1'
#
loop_
_entity.id
_entity.type
_entity.pdbx_description
1 polymer ?
#
loop_
_entity_poly.entity_id
_entity_poly.type
_entity_poly.pdbx_seq_one_letter_code
_entity_poly.pdbx_strand_id
1 'polypeptide(L)'
;MDKENLSVVRQSLANASFSHKVHEVASDRKTEASVRFKYIDICIISLIFILLVLQTQMSSNFIFSFIGAGLTAAEIVVLIVKLFFHFDEDSVAHKNTALKYMALRDRYKNLIADIIKQTINQSEIVNRRDQLLHEYQMISDLAPQTSKDDYCEAMKRLKIKEDNQNIWSDTQVDHFLPKELRKK
;
A
#
# COMPACT_ATOMS: atom_id res chain seq x y z
N MET A 1 32.17 2.54 -18.11
CA MET A 1 30.99 2.28 -17.26
C MET A 1 31.06 3.16 -16.02
N ASP A 2 30.11 4.08 -15.86
CA ASP A 2 30.02 4.97 -14.70
C ASP A 2 29.48 4.19 -13.49
N LYS A 3 30.41 3.69 -12.66
CA LYS A 3 30.09 2.81 -11.53
C LYS A 3 29.36 3.54 -10.40
N GLU A 4 29.65 4.83 -10.22
CA GLU A 4 29.05 5.64 -9.15
C GLU A 4 27.58 5.91 -9.45
N ASN A 5 27.27 6.42 -10.66
CA ASN A 5 25.89 6.66 -11.06
C ASN A 5 25.08 5.36 -11.13
N LEU A 6 25.67 4.27 -11.60
CA LEU A 6 25.01 2.96 -11.60
C LEU A 6 24.63 2.50 -10.18
N SER A 7 25.51 2.71 -9.19
CA SER A 7 25.25 2.38 -7.79
C SER A 7 24.09 3.20 -7.22
N VAL A 8 24.07 4.51 -7.48
CA VAL A 8 23.00 5.41 -7.03
C VAL A 8 21.65 5.00 -7.64
N VAL A 9 21.60 4.78 -8.95
CA VAL A 9 20.37 4.37 -9.64
C VAL A 9 19.85 3.02 -9.12
N ARG A 10 20.76 2.09 -8.78
CA ARG A 10 20.43 0.81 -8.15
C ARG A 10 19.79 0.98 -6.76
N GLN A 11 20.31 1.89 -5.94
CA GLN A 11 19.70 2.23 -4.65
C GLN A 11 18.30 2.85 -4.84
N SER A 12 18.16 3.79 -5.78
CA SER A 12 16.87 4.41 -6.10
C SER A 12 15.84 3.41 -6.62
N LEU A 13 16.25 2.42 -7.42
CA LEU A 13 15.39 1.31 -7.84
C LEU A 13 14.84 0.53 -6.64
N ALA A 14 15.70 0.20 -5.68
CA ALA A 14 15.29 -0.55 -4.50
C ALA A 14 14.34 0.29 -3.62
N ASN A 15 14.62 1.58 -3.42
CA ASN A 15 13.71 2.50 -2.74
C ASN A 15 12.33 2.56 -3.42
N ALA A 16 12.28 2.71 -4.75
CA ALA A 16 11.03 2.74 -5.49
C ALA A 16 10.28 1.40 -5.42
N SER A 17 11.00 0.27 -5.53
CA SER A 17 10.42 -1.07 -5.43
C SER A 17 9.83 -1.35 -4.05
N PHE A 18 10.53 -0.91 -3.01
CA PHE A 18 10.10 -1.06 -1.64
C PHE A 18 8.91 -0.15 -1.33
N SER A 19 8.97 1.13 -1.70
CA SER A 19 7.87 2.10 -1.52
C SER A 19 6.60 1.64 -2.24
N HIS A 20 6.74 1.11 -3.46
CA HIS A 20 5.65 0.44 -4.17
C HIS A 20 5.00 -0.65 -3.31
N LYS A 21 5.81 -1.56 -2.73
CA LYS A 21 5.28 -2.66 -1.93
C LYS A 21 4.63 -2.20 -0.63
N VAL A 22 5.18 -1.21 0.04
CA VAL A 22 4.59 -0.63 1.27
C VAL A 22 3.19 -0.08 0.98
N HIS A 23 3.03 0.65 -0.13
CA HIS A 23 1.70 1.18 -0.50
C HIS A 23 0.73 0.10 -0.97
N GLU A 24 1.20 -0.97 -1.62
CA GLU A 24 0.36 -2.14 -1.94
C GLU A 24 -0.19 -2.78 -0.65
N VAL A 25 0.67 -2.99 0.35
CA VAL A 25 0.28 -3.53 1.67
C VAL A 25 -0.69 -2.58 2.39
N ALA A 26 -0.44 -1.27 2.37
CA ALA A 26 -1.32 -0.30 2.99
C ALA A 26 -2.72 -0.29 2.33
N SER A 27 -2.77 -0.43 0.99
CA SER A 27 -4.02 -0.57 0.23
C SER A 27 -4.77 -1.83 0.63
N ASP A 28 -4.08 -2.97 0.73
CA ASP A 28 -4.68 -4.24 1.17
C ASP A 28 -5.29 -4.12 2.57
N ARG A 29 -4.54 -3.56 3.54
CA ARG A 29 -5.02 -3.39 4.91
C ARG A 29 -6.28 -2.52 4.98
N LYS A 30 -6.32 -1.42 4.22
CA LYS A 30 -7.49 -0.51 4.16
C LYS A 30 -8.68 -1.20 3.49
N THR A 31 -8.44 -1.99 2.44
CA THR A 31 -9.46 -2.82 1.78
C THR A 31 -10.03 -3.85 2.75
N GLU A 32 -9.19 -4.56 3.50
CA GLU A 32 -9.60 -5.54 4.51
C GLU A 32 -10.40 -4.89 5.64
N ALA A 33 -10.04 -3.68 6.08
CA ALA A 33 -10.82 -2.94 7.05
C ALA A 33 -12.21 -2.59 6.51
N SER A 34 -12.29 -2.07 5.29
CA SER A 34 -13.56 -1.77 4.61
C SER A 34 -14.47 -3.00 4.48
N VAL A 35 -13.90 -4.12 4.00
CA VAL A 35 -14.64 -5.39 3.85
C VAL A 35 -15.13 -5.91 5.21
N ARG A 36 -14.33 -5.81 6.27
CA ARG A 36 -14.76 -6.19 7.62
C ARG A 36 -15.96 -5.37 8.10
N PHE A 37 -15.94 -4.06 7.91
CA PHE A 37 -17.09 -3.21 8.27
C PHE A 37 -18.34 -3.57 7.46
N LYS A 38 -18.21 -3.81 6.15
CA LYS A 38 -19.32 -4.27 5.30
C LYS A 38 -19.97 -5.56 5.84
N TYR A 39 -19.16 -6.53 6.27
CA TYR A 39 -19.68 -7.76 6.87
C TYR A 39 -20.34 -7.52 8.25
N ILE A 40 -19.79 -6.63 9.07
CA ILE A 40 -20.41 -6.24 10.36
C ILE A 40 -21.80 -5.64 10.11
N ASP A 41 -21.91 -4.70 9.18
CA ASP A 41 -23.19 -4.06 8.83
C ASP A 41 -24.22 -5.11 8.39
N ILE A 42 -23.83 -6.01 7.48
CA ILE A 42 -24.72 -7.08 7.00
C ILE A 42 -25.21 -7.93 8.17
N CYS A 43 -24.31 -8.34 9.07
CA CYS A 43 -24.67 -9.14 10.24
C CYS A 43 -25.63 -8.40 11.18
N ILE A 44 -25.35 -7.13 11.51
CA ILE A 44 -26.18 -6.32 12.42
C ILE A 44 -27.56 -6.08 11.81
N ILE A 45 -27.63 -5.64 10.55
CA ILE A 45 -28.90 -5.38 9.85
C ILE A 45 -29.75 -6.65 9.74
N SER A 46 -29.12 -7.79 9.42
CA SER A 46 -29.82 -9.08 9.35
C SER A 46 -30.42 -9.47 10.71
N LEU A 47 -29.68 -9.24 11.80
CA LEU A 47 -30.14 -9.56 13.15
C LEU A 47 -31.27 -8.61 13.60
N ILE A 48 -31.18 -7.32 13.28
CA ILE A 48 -32.26 -6.36 13.51
C ILE A 48 -33.54 -6.80 12.78
N PHE A 49 -33.43 -7.22 11.52
CA PHE A 49 -34.57 -7.68 10.73
C PHE A 49 -35.24 -8.91 11.35
N ILE A 50 -34.46 -9.91 11.79
CA ILE A 50 -34.99 -11.11 12.46
C ILE A 50 -35.71 -10.74 13.76
N LEU A 51 -35.12 -9.86 14.58
CA LEU A 51 -35.73 -9.39 15.83
C LEU A 51 -37.05 -8.66 15.58
N LEU A 52 -37.12 -7.84 14.52
CA LEU A 52 -38.34 -7.14 14.12
C LEU A 52 -39.44 -8.13 13.71
N VAL A 53 -39.12 -9.15 12.92
CA VAL A 53 -40.08 -10.21 12.54
C VAL A 53 -40.58 -10.96 13.79
N LEU A 54 -39.68 -11.37 14.69
CA LEU A 54 -40.06 -12.06 15.94
C LEU A 54 -40.94 -11.18 16.84
N GLN A 55 -40.68 -9.88 16.91
CA GLN A 55 -41.50 -8.94 17.68
C GLN A 55 -42.94 -8.85 17.15
N THR A 56 -43.14 -8.95 15.83
CA THR A 56 -44.50 -8.94 15.24
C THR A 56 -45.30 -10.20 15.57
N GLN A 57 -44.63 -11.35 15.69
CA GLN A 57 -45.27 -12.61 16.09
C GLN A 57 -45.53 -12.71 17.60
N MET A 58 -44.65 -12.13 18.42
CA MET A 58 -44.69 -12.19 19.89
C MET A 58 -44.98 -10.81 20.50
N SER A 59 -46.08 -10.17 20.08
CA SER A 59 -46.39 -8.77 20.38
C SER A 59 -46.51 -8.41 21.86
N SER A 60 -46.79 -9.38 22.74
CA SER A 60 -46.89 -9.18 24.19
C SER A 60 -45.53 -8.93 24.87
N ASN A 61 -44.43 -9.42 24.28
CA ASN A 61 -43.09 -9.32 24.87
C ASN A 61 -42.27 -8.23 24.17
N PHE A 62 -41.95 -7.14 24.88
CA PHE A 62 -41.15 -6.02 24.35
C PHE A 62 -39.63 -6.25 24.36
N ILE A 63 -39.19 -7.42 24.84
CA ILE A 63 -37.76 -7.74 24.98
C ILE A 63 -37.04 -7.64 23.62
N PHE A 64 -37.65 -8.14 22.55
CA PHE A 64 -37.06 -8.11 21.21
C PHE A 64 -36.92 -6.67 20.67
N SER A 65 -37.89 -5.79 20.97
CA SER A 65 -37.81 -4.36 20.63
C SER A 65 -36.65 -3.67 21.33
N PHE A 66 -36.43 -3.95 22.62
CA PHE A 66 -35.35 -3.33 23.37
C PHE A 66 -33.97 -3.78 22.86
N ILE A 67 -33.82 -5.08 22.58
CA ILE A 67 -32.59 -5.63 21.97
C ILE A 67 -32.38 -5.02 20.58
N GLY A 68 -33.42 -4.96 19.74
CA GLY A 68 -33.36 -4.39 18.40
C GLY A 68 -32.97 -2.90 18.39
N ALA A 69 -33.51 -2.12 19.34
CA ALA A 69 -33.14 -0.73 19.54
C ALA A 69 -31.65 -0.58 19.95
N GLY A 70 -31.16 -1.45 20.83
CA GLY A 70 -29.74 -1.51 21.20
C GLY A 70 -28.83 -1.80 20.01
N LEU A 71 -29.18 -2.77 19.16
CA LEU A 71 -28.43 -3.06 17.93
C LEU A 71 -28.46 -1.90 16.94
N THR A 72 -29.61 -1.23 16.81
CA THR A 72 -29.73 -0.06 15.94
C THR A 72 -28.85 1.09 16.43
N ALA A 73 -28.78 1.31 17.75
CA ALA A 73 -27.86 2.27 18.33
C ALA A 73 -26.38 1.90 18.04
N ALA A 74 -26.03 0.62 18.12
CA ALA A 74 -24.69 0.15 17.76
C ALA A 74 -24.38 0.37 16.27
N GLU A 75 -25.33 0.11 15.37
CA GLU A 75 -25.19 0.37 13.93
C GLU A 75 -24.93 1.86 13.64
N ILE A 76 -25.62 2.76 14.36
CA ILE A 76 -25.39 4.20 14.25
C ILE A 76 -23.95 4.55 14.62
N VAL A 77 -23.38 3.93 15.66
CA VAL A 77 -21.97 4.14 16.03
C VAL A 77 -21.03 3.68 14.92
N VAL A 78 -21.28 2.51 14.31
CA VAL A 78 -20.50 2.01 13.17
C VAL A 78 -20.60 2.95 11.97
N LEU A 79 -21.79 3.48 11.69
CA LEU A 79 -22.01 4.47 10.63
C LEU A 79 -21.21 5.76 10.87
N ILE A 80 -21.21 6.27 12.11
CA ILE A 80 -20.44 7.46 12.48
C ILE A 80 -18.94 7.20 12.25
N VAL A 81 -18.41 6.05 12.66
CA VAL A 81 -17.00 5.70 12.41
C VAL A 81 -16.68 5.72 10.91
N LYS A 82 -17.52 5.12 10.06
CA LYS A 82 -17.32 5.12 8.60
C LYS A 82 -17.39 6.52 7.98
N LEU A 83 -18.15 7.45 8.57
CA LEU A 83 -18.23 8.83 8.11
C LEU A 83 -16.92 9.60 8.35
N PHE A 84 -16.22 9.29 9.44
CA PHE A 84 -14.93 9.92 9.76
C PHE A 84 -13.74 9.22 9.11
N PHE A 85 -13.84 7.91 8.81
CA PHE A 85 -12.76 7.11 8.23
C PHE A 85 -13.12 6.57 6.84
N HIS A 86 -12.49 7.14 5.81
CA HIS A 86 -12.73 6.80 4.40
C HIS A 86 -11.84 5.65 3.93
N PHE A 87 -12.05 4.44 4.46
CA PHE A 87 -11.18 3.27 4.17
C PHE A 87 -11.08 2.89 2.69
N ASP A 88 -12.19 2.99 1.94
CA ASP A 88 -12.19 2.68 0.50
C ASP A 88 -11.40 3.72 -0.30
N GLU A 89 -11.55 5.02 0.01
CA GLU A 89 -10.82 6.10 -0.65
C GLU A 89 -9.32 6.03 -0.33
N ASP A 90 -8.97 5.82 0.95
CA ASP A 90 -7.60 5.60 1.40
C ASP A 90 -6.95 4.42 0.66
N SER A 91 -7.69 3.32 0.51
CA SER A 91 -7.22 2.16 -0.23
C SER A 91 -6.89 2.50 -1.68
N VAL A 92 -7.79 3.21 -2.36
CA VAL A 92 -7.59 3.65 -3.75
C VAL A 92 -6.42 4.63 -3.86
N ALA A 93 -6.27 5.56 -2.91
CA ALA A 93 -5.16 6.49 -2.86
C ALA A 93 -3.82 5.76 -2.73
N HIS A 94 -3.70 4.81 -1.79
CA HIS A 94 -2.52 3.96 -1.67
C HIS A 94 -2.24 3.14 -2.93
N LYS A 95 -3.28 2.55 -3.54
CA LYS A 95 -3.15 1.79 -4.80
C LYS A 95 -2.63 2.66 -5.95
N ASN A 96 -3.13 3.88 -6.07
CA ASN A 96 -2.67 4.82 -7.10
C ASN A 96 -1.20 5.22 -6.88
N THR A 97 -0.81 5.48 -5.64
CA THR A 97 0.59 5.77 -5.29
C THR A 97 1.50 4.56 -5.56
N ALA A 98 1.05 3.34 -5.23
CA ALA A 98 1.74 2.11 -5.56
C ALA A 98 2.01 1.98 -7.07
N LEU A 99 1.00 2.25 -7.91
CA LEU A 99 1.15 2.22 -9.37
C LEU A 99 2.15 3.27 -9.89
N LYS A 100 2.19 4.47 -9.30
CA LYS A 100 3.19 5.50 -9.65
C LYS A 100 4.60 5.03 -9.33
N TYR A 101 4.83 4.47 -8.15
CA TYR A 101 6.14 3.89 -7.80
C TYR A 101 6.50 2.69 -8.67
N MET A 102 5.52 1.88 -9.09
CA MET A 102 5.74 0.78 -10.02
C MET A 102 6.26 1.29 -11.38
N ALA A 103 5.62 2.33 -11.94
CA ALA A 103 6.07 2.95 -13.18
C ALA A 103 7.48 3.53 -13.06
N LEU A 104 7.75 4.23 -11.96
CA LEU A 104 9.07 4.79 -11.67
C LEU A 104 10.15 3.70 -11.53
N ARG A 105 9.84 2.61 -10.81
CA ARG A 105 10.71 1.44 -10.69
C ARG A 105 11.09 0.88 -12.05
N ASP A 106 10.12 0.72 -12.94
CA ASP A 106 10.38 0.12 -14.26
C ASP A 106 11.21 1.07 -15.15
N ARG A 107 11.06 2.39 -14.99
CA ARG A 107 11.96 3.38 -15.62
C ARG A 107 13.39 3.32 -15.07
N TYR A 108 13.58 3.12 -13.76
CA TYR A 108 14.91 2.89 -13.18
C TYR A 108 15.58 1.63 -13.74
N LYS A 109 14.83 0.52 -13.94
CA LYS A 109 15.37 -0.69 -14.57
C LYS A 109 15.87 -0.42 -15.99
N ASN A 110 15.11 0.35 -16.77
CA ASN A 110 15.51 0.74 -18.13
C ASN A 110 16.80 1.59 -18.10
N LEU A 111 16.89 2.57 -17.20
CA LEU A 111 18.10 3.38 -17.04
C LEU A 111 19.32 2.53 -16.64
N ILE A 112 19.15 1.56 -15.75
CA ILE A 112 20.23 0.61 -15.39
C ILE A 112 20.69 -0.16 -16.62
N ALA A 113 19.76 -0.65 -17.44
CA ALA A 113 20.10 -1.38 -18.66
C ALA A 113 20.87 -0.50 -19.66
N ASP A 114 20.46 0.76 -19.83
CA ASP A 114 21.14 1.72 -20.70
C ASP A 114 22.57 2.03 -20.21
N ILE A 115 22.75 2.23 -18.90
CA ILE A 115 24.07 2.47 -18.28
C ILE A 115 25.00 1.25 -18.47
N ILE A 116 24.50 0.03 -18.22
CA ILE A 116 25.29 -1.21 -18.35
C ILE A 116 25.70 -1.43 -19.81
N LYS A 117 24.80 -1.19 -20.77
CA LYS A 117 25.08 -1.31 -22.20
C LYS A 117 25.88 -0.16 -22.79
N GLN A 118 26.13 0.90 -22.01
CA GLN A 118 26.85 2.11 -22.44
C GLN A 118 26.20 2.78 -23.68
N THR A 119 24.87 2.73 -23.77
CA THR A 119 24.10 3.30 -24.89
C THR A 119 23.89 4.81 -24.77
N ILE A 120 24.14 5.37 -23.59
CA ILE A 120 23.94 6.78 -23.25
C ILE A 120 25.23 7.38 -22.67
N ASN A 121 25.42 8.68 -22.88
CA ASN A 121 26.60 9.39 -22.37
C ASN A 121 26.42 9.81 -20.90
N GLN A 122 27.51 10.28 -20.26
CA GLN A 122 27.50 10.62 -18.84
C GLN A 122 26.53 11.75 -18.48
N SER A 123 26.43 12.79 -19.32
CA SER A 123 25.51 13.91 -19.06
C SER A 123 24.05 13.47 -19.12
N GLU A 124 23.71 12.56 -20.04
CA GLU A 124 22.37 11.98 -20.15
C GLU A 124 22.03 11.08 -18.95
N ILE A 125 22.99 10.29 -18.45
CA ILE A 125 22.82 9.49 -17.24
C ILE A 125 22.43 10.37 -16.05
N VAL A 126 23.19 11.46 -15.82
CA VAL A 126 22.95 12.38 -14.70
C VAL A 126 21.58 13.05 -14.84
N ASN A 127 21.25 13.56 -16.03
CA ASN A 127 19.97 14.22 -16.26
C ASN A 127 18.77 13.27 -16.01
N ARG A 128 18.80 12.06 -16.59
CA ARG A 128 17.72 11.07 -16.39
C ARG A 128 17.63 10.62 -14.93
N ARG A 129 18.76 10.41 -14.25
CA ARG A 129 18.80 10.07 -12.83
C ARG A 129 18.11 11.15 -12.00
N ASP A 130 18.46 12.41 -12.21
CA ASP A 130 17.95 13.54 -11.43
C ASP A 130 16.46 13.79 -11.71
N GLN A 131 16.02 13.60 -12.96
CA GLN A 131 14.60 13.62 -13.32
C GLN A 131 13.79 12.54 -12.59
N LEU A 132 14.30 11.30 -12.56
CA LEU A 132 13.63 10.20 -11.86
C LEU A 132 13.63 10.42 -10.34
N LEU A 133 14.69 11.00 -9.79
CA LEU A 133 14.75 11.35 -8.37
C LEU A 133 13.72 12.44 -8.02
N HIS A 134 13.59 13.47 -8.86
CA HIS A 134 12.58 14.50 -8.67
C HIS A 134 11.16 13.91 -8.73
N GLU A 135 10.90 13.00 -9.67
CA GLU A 135 9.62 12.30 -9.74
C GLU A 135 9.37 11.41 -8.51
N TYR A 136 10.39 10.73 -7.98
CA TYR A 136 10.30 10.00 -6.72
C TYR A 136 9.83 10.92 -5.59
N GLN A 137 10.47 12.09 -5.43
CA GLN A 137 10.13 13.07 -4.40
C GLN A 137 8.70 13.58 -4.56
N MET A 138 8.29 13.94 -5.78
CA MET A 138 6.93 14.36 -6.08
C MET A 138 5.88 13.29 -5.73
N ILE A 139 6.16 12.01 -5.99
CA ILE A 139 5.26 10.92 -5.60
C ILE A 139 5.22 10.80 -4.08
N SER A 140 6.37 10.89 -3.41
CA SER A 140 6.49 10.81 -1.96
C SER A 140 5.75 11.93 -1.24
N ASP A 141 5.86 13.16 -1.72
CA ASP A 141 5.22 14.34 -1.11
C ASP A 141 3.68 14.27 -1.20
N LEU A 142 3.16 13.63 -2.24
CA LEU A 142 1.72 13.42 -2.46
C LEU A 142 1.23 12.08 -1.91
N ALA A 143 2.11 11.26 -1.36
CA ALA A 143 1.74 9.93 -0.90
C ALA A 143 0.94 10.01 0.42
N PRO A 144 -0.15 9.23 0.55
CA PRO A 144 -0.81 9.06 1.84
C PRO A 144 0.12 8.39 2.86
N GLN A 145 -0.03 8.76 4.13
CA GLN A 145 0.79 8.27 5.23
C GLN A 145 0.66 6.74 5.39
N THR A 146 1.79 6.07 5.56
CA THR A 146 1.88 4.63 5.85
C THR A 146 2.15 4.41 7.33
N SER A 147 1.85 3.21 7.84
CA SER A 147 2.18 2.84 9.22
C SER A 147 3.39 1.91 9.31
N LYS A 148 3.89 1.71 10.52
CA LYS A 148 4.94 0.73 10.82
C LYS A 148 4.53 -0.69 10.40
N ASP A 149 3.26 -1.05 10.55
CA ASP A 149 2.77 -2.39 10.17
C ASP A 149 2.85 -2.60 8.66
N ASP A 150 2.58 -1.57 7.85
CA ASP A 150 2.69 -1.65 6.39
C ASP A 150 4.14 -1.90 5.97
N TYR A 151 5.07 -1.21 6.64
CA TYR A 151 6.51 -1.36 6.44
C TYR A 151 6.95 -2.79 6.80
N CYS A 152 6.65 -3.27 8.00
CA CYS A 152 7.03 -4.60 8.46
C CYS A 152 6.45 -5.72 7.58
N GLU A 153 5.18 -5.61 7.20
CA GLU A 153 4.53 -6.60 6.34
C GLU A 153 5.08 -6.54 4.90
N ALA A 154 5.42 -5.36 4.37
CA ALA A 154 6.11 -5.25 3.08
C ALA A 154 7.49 -5.92 3.10
N MET A 155 8.29 -5.70 4.15
CA MET A 155 9.58 -6.38 4.33
C MET A 155 9.41 -7.90 4.35
N LYS A 156 8.42 -8.39 5.10
CA LYS A 156 8.10 -9.82 5.18
C LYS A 156 7.69 -10.39 3.82
N ARG A 157 6.81 -9.73 3.08
CA ARG A 157 6.38 -10.15 1.73
C ARG A 157 7.53 -10.16 0.72
N LEU A 158 8.48 -9.24 0.86
CA LEU A 158 9.70 -9.19 0.05
C LEU A 158 10.82 -10.12 0.54
N LYS A 159 10.62 -10.81 1.68
CA LYS A 159 11.63 -11.65 2.34
C LYS A 159 12.93 -10.89 2.66
N ILE A 160 12.80 -9.61 3.00
CA ILE A 160 13.89 -8.72 3.39
C ILE A 160 13.98 -8.71 4.91
N LYS A 161 15.19 -8.90 5.45
CA LYS A 161 15.46 -8.72 6.88
C LYS A 161 15.74 -7.26 7.19
N GLU A 162 15.29 -6.81 8.35
CA GLU A 162 15.61 -5.48 8.87
C GLU A 162 17.11 -5.42 9.11
N ASP A 163 17.79 -4.57 8.34
CA ASP A 163 19.19 -4.23 8.56
C ASP A 163 19.21 -2.85 9.22
N ASN A 164 20.05 -2.68 10.23
CA ASN A 164 20.25 -1.40 10.94
C ASN A 164 20.87 -0.33 10.02
N GLN A 165 21.33 -0.71 8.83
CA GLN A 165 21.82 0.17 7.80
C GLN A 165 20.67 0.52 6.84
N ASN A 166 20.32 1.80 6.76
CA ASN A 166 19.32 2.36 5.83
C ASN A 166 19.79 2.33 4.35
N ILE A 167 20.56 1.30 3.97
CA ILE A 167 21.26 1.16 2.69
C ILE A 167 20.97 -0.24 2.16
N TRP A 168 20.55 -0.35 0.91
CA TRP A 168 20.30 -1.65 0.29
C TRP A 168 21.62 -2.35 -0.02
N SER A 169 21.78 -3.59 0.42
CA SER A 169 22.86 -4.45 -0.04
C SER A 169 22.69 -4.80 -1.53
N ASP A 170 23.81 -5.05 -2.24
CA ASP A 170 23.76 -5.39 -3.66
C ASP A 170 22.88 -6.62 -3.95
N THR A 171 22.89 -7.61 -3.05
CA THR A 171 22.08 -8.83 -3.16
C THR A 171 20.58 -8.56 -3.03
N GLN A 172 20.18 -7.63 -2.15
CA GLN A 172 18.80 -7.18 -2.03
C GLN A 172 18.35 -6.43 -3.28
N VAL A 173 19.18 -5.52 -3.81
CA VAL A 173 18.86 -4.79 -5.05
C VAL A 173 18.73 -5.76 -6.23
N ASP A 174 19.60 -6.77 -6.31
CA ASP A 174 19.59 -7.78 -7.36
C ASP A 174 18.32 -8.64 -7.37
N HIS A 175 17.62 -8.76 -6.23
CA HIS A 175 16.32 -9.43 -6.18
C HIS A 175 15.26 -8.70 -7.01
N PHE A 176 15.37 -7.38 -7.16
CA PHE A 176 14.47 -6.56 -7.96
C PHE A 176 14.84 -6.52 -9.45
N LEU A 177 15.99 -7.10 -9.83
CA LEU A 177 16.54 -7.06 -11.18
C LEU A 177 16.50 -8.43 -11.88
N PRO A 178 16.25 -8.47 -13.20
CA PRO A 178 16.51 -9.63 -14.05
C PRO A 178 17.98 -10.08 -13.93
N LYS A 179 18.24 -11.38 -14.15
CA LYS A 179 19.58 -11.98 -13.96
C LYS A 179 20.67 -11.26 -14.74
N GLU A 180 20.33 -10.72 -15.90
CA GLU A 180 21.21 -10.05 -16.85
C GLU A 180 21.67 -8.67 -16.36
N LEU A 181 20.94 -8.05 -15.42
CA LEU A 181 21.24 -6.72 -14.87
C LEU A 181 21.82 -6.78 -13.45
N ARG A 182 22.04 -7.98 -12.92
CA ARG A 182 22.62 -8.19 -11.58
C ARG A 182 24.12 -7.93 -11.60
N LYS A 183 24.68 -7.53 -10.46
CA LYS A 183 26.13 -7.50 -10.32
C LYS A 183 26.66 -8.93 -10.35
N LYS A 184 27.77 -9.14 -11.07
CA LYS A 184 28.55 -10.38 -11.04
C LYS A 184 29.62 -10.29 -9.97
#